data_AF-A0A7Y1TPL1-F1
#
_entry.id   AF-A0A7Y1TPL1-F1
#
_cell.length_a   1.000
_cell.length_b   1.000
_cell.length_c   1.000
_cell.angle_alpha   90.00
_cell.angle_beta   90.00
_cell.angle_gamma   90.00
#
_symmetry.space_group_name_H-M   'P 1'
#
loop_
_entity.id
_entity.type
_entity.pdbx_description
1 polymer ?
#
loop_
_entity_poly.entity_id
_entity_poly.type
_entity_poly.pdbx_seq_one_letter_code
_entity_poly.pdbx_strand_id
1 'polypeptide(L)'
;VRFSKDKTPYQPHFAGSFSRQGKHLRGGYYLRIRPGESFLAGGFWEPNKEDLFRIRKEFELDDAEIRKILRDKKYVKYFGGRFEGEELKTAPKGFDKEHPAIDLIRKKGFIAVRNFSDKDILSANFLKEVDDTYKALRPFFDYMSEVLTTDLNGVSLID
;
A
#
# COMPACT_ATOMS: atom_id res chain seq x y z
N VAL A 1 -1.37 -5.62 32.09
CA VAL A 1 -2.17 -4.62 32.82
C VAL A 1 -2.37 -5.04 34.28
N ARG A 2 -1.37 -4.77 35.14
CA ARG A 2 -1.33 -5.35 36.50
C ARG A 2 -2.20 -4.60 37.51
N PHE A 3 -2.31 -3.27 37.37
CA PHE A 3 -2.93 -2.41 38.38
C PHE A 3 -4.19 -1.66 37.92
N SER A 4 -4.55 -1.70 36.62
CA SER A 4 -5.82 -1.13 36.16
C SER A 4 -6.99 -2.06 36.46
N LYS A 5 -8.15 -1.46 36.75
CA LYS A 5 -9.46 -2.13 36.82
C LYS A 5 -9.90 -2.62 35.44
N ASP A 6 -9.59 -1.84 34.40
CA ASP A 6 -9.77 -2.27 33.02
C ASP A 6 -8.61 -3.19 32.62
N LYS A 7 -8.94 -4.42 32.21
CA LYS A 7 -7.97 -5.45 31.79
C LYS A 7 -7.78 -5.51 30.27
N THR A 8 -8.40 -4.61 29.52
CA THR A 8 -8.23 -4.53 28.06
C THR A 8 -6.74 -4.49 27.72
N PRO A 9 -6.25 -5.41 26.87
CA PRO A 9 -4.87 -5.39 26.41
C PRO A 9 -4.52 -4.04 25.77
N TYR A 10 -3.25 -3.63 25.84
CA TYR A 10 -2.78 -2.37 25.27
C TYR A 10 -3.08 -2.25 23.76
N GLN A 11 -3.08 -3.37 23.04
CA GLN A 11 -3.43 -3.48 21.62
C GLN A 11 -4.47 -4.58 21.44
N PRO A 12 -5.76 -4.31 21.64
CA PRO A 12 -6.81 -5.33 21.60
C PRO A 12 -7.24 -5.61 20.15
N HIS A 13 -6.30 -6.07 19.34
CA HIS A 13 -6.53 -6.45 17.96
C HIS A 13 -5.76 -7.73 17.62
N PHE A 14 -6.33 -8.53 16.72
CA PHE A 14 -5.60 -9.61 16.07
C PHE A 14 -5.07 -9.08 14.74
N ALA A 15 -3.77 -9.20 14.48
CA ALA A 15 -3.22 -8.77 13.21
C ALA A 15 -2.10 -9.68 12.73
N GLY A 16 -1.91 -9.69 11.41
CA GLY A 16 -0.83 -10.38 10.75
C GLY A 16 -0.33 -9.58 9.56
N SER A 17 0.98 -9.61 9.34
CA SER A 17 1.61 -9.09 8.14
C SER A 17 2.24 -10.22 7.34
N PHE A 18 2.26 -10.07 6.02
CA PHE A 18 2.87 -11.02 5.10
C PHE A 18 3.73 -10.25 4.12
N SER A 19 4.97 -10.67 3.92
CA SER A 19 5.80 -10.19 2.82
C SER A 19 5.64 -11.11 1.61
N ARG A 20 5.88 -10.54 0.42
CA ARG A 20 6.09 -11.33 -0.79
C ARG A 20 7.52 -11.91 -0.79
N GLN A 21 8.04 -12.31 -1.96
CA GLN A 21 9.35 -12.95 -2.14
C GLN A 21 10.53 -11.96 -2.04
N GLY A 22 10.66 -11.29 -0.88
CA GLY A 22 11.80 -10.46 -0.52
C GLY A 22 12.15 -9.39 -1.57
N LYS A 23 13.38 -9.45 -2.11
CA LYS A 23 13.88 -8.49 -3.10
C LYS A 23 13.20 -8.61 -4.46
N HIS A 24 12.76 -9.81 -4.86
CA HIS A 24 12.20 -10.06 -6.19
C HIS A 24 10.75 -9.58 -6.29
N LEU A 25 9.98 -9.76 -5.23
CA LEU A 25 8.59 -9.35 -5.17
C LEU A 25 8.38 -8.42 -3.98
N ARG A 26 8.26 -7.12 -4.26
CA ARG A 26 8.23 -6.06 -3.24
C ARG A 26 6.82 -5.79 -2.72
N GLY A 27 6.77 -5.16 -1.55
CA GLY A 27 5.53 -4.80 -0.87
C GLY A 27 5.05 -5.86 0.12
N GLY A 28 4.17 -5.44 1.03
CA GLY A 28 3.63 -6.28 2.09
C GLY A 28 2.12 -6.17 2.21
N TYR A 29 1.52 -7.22 2.75
CA TYR A 29 0.12 -7.33 3.11
C TYR A 29 -0.05 -7.19 4.62
N TYR A 30 -1.20 -6.68 5.05
CA TYR A 30 -1.54 -6.54 6.45
C TYR A 30 -3.05 -6.73 6.65
N LEU A 31 -3.41 -7.50 7.67
CA LEU A 31 -4.79 -7.64 8.11
C LEU A 31 -4.86 -7.33 9.60
N ARG A 32 -5.79 -6.48 10.00
CA ARG A 32 -6.14 -6.20 11.38
C ARG A 32 -7.61 -6.46 11.61
N ILE A 33 -7.90 -7.24 12.65
CA ILE A 33 -9.24 -7.56 13.12
C ILE A 33 -9.38 -7.01 14.53
N ARG A 34 -10.27 -6.03 14.66
CA ARG A 34 -10.68 -5.40 15.91
C ARG A 34 -12.14 -4.97 15.79
N PRO A 35 -12.99 -5.21 16.81
CA PRO A 35 -14.34 -4.69 16.81
C PRO A 35 -14.36 -3.18 16.51
N GLY A 36 -15.14 -2.79 15.50
CA GLY A 36 -15.29 -1.40 15.04
C GLY A 36 -14.11 -0.81 14.25
N GLU A 37 -12.99 -1.52 14.10
CA GLU A 37 -11.76 -0.99 13.47
C GLU A 37 -10.98 -2.10 12.74
N SER A 38 -11.69 -2.95 12.00
CA SER A 38 -11.07 -3.99 11.18
C SER A 38 -10.75 -3.46 9.79
N PHE A 39 -9.54 -3.75 9.30
CA PHE A 39 -9.14 -3.36 7.96
C PHE A 39 -8.07 -4.28 7.38
N LEU A 40 -8.02 -4.29 6.06
CA LEU A 40 -6.95 -4.87 5.27
C LEU A 40 -6.16 -3.72 4.65
N ALA A 41 -4.84 -3.84 4.70
CA ALA A 41 -3.95 -2.93 4.01
C ALA A 41 -2.90 -3.69 3.20
N GLY A 42 -2.32 -3.02 2.22
CA GLY A 42 -1.12 -3.49 1.58
C GLY A 42 -0.42 -2.38 0.80
N GLY A 43 0.87 -2.56 0.57
CA GLY A 43 1.70 -1.59 -0.13
C GLY A 43 3.00 -1.29 0.62
N PHE A 44 3.34 -0.01 0.67
CA PHE A 44 4.60 0.51 1.18
C PHE A 44 4.30 1.60 2.21
N TRP A 45 4.21 1.24 3.49
CA TRP A 45 3.86 2.19 4.57
C TRP A 45 4.98 3.20 4.84
N GLU A 46 6.22 2.72 4.93
CA GLU A 46 7.40 3.55 5.09
C GLU A 46 8.54 2.93 4.28
N PRO A 47 8.52 3.06 2.94
CA PRO A 47 9.64 2.58 2.12
C PRO A 47 10.94 3.26 2.55
N ASN A 48 12.06 2.54 2.44
CA ASN A 48 13.37 3.12 2.68
C ASN A 48 13.64 4.29 1.71
N LYS A 49 14.67 5.08 2.00
CA LYS A 49 14.96 6.31 1.25
C LYS A 49 15.22 6.02 -0.24
N GLU A 50 15.91 4.92 -0.53
CA GLU A 50 16.31 4.50 -1.87
C GLU A 50 15.08 4.10 -2.71
N ASP A 51 14.23 3.23 -2.18
CA ASP A 51 12.97 2.80 -2.80
C ASP A 51 12.05 3.99 -3.04
N LEU A 52 11.86 4.84 -2.02
CA LEU A 52 10.98 6.00 -2.12
C LEU A 52 11.47 6.97 -3.19
N PHE A 53 12.79 7.18 -3.30
CA PHE A 53 13.37 8.00 -4.35
C PHE A 53 13.18 7.37 -5.73
N ARG A 54 13.42 6.06 -5.88
CA ARG A 54 13.25 5.33 -7.15
C ARG A 54 11.81 5.37 -7.65
N ILE A 55 10.83 5.16 -6.77
CA ILE A 55 9.40 5.24 -7.10
C ILE A 55 9.03 6.66 -7.56
N ARG A 56 9.51 7.69 -6.85
CA ARG A 56 9.23 9.08 -7.25
C ARG A 56 9.84 9.43 -8.61
N LYS A 57 11.05 8.92 -8.90
CA LYS A 57 11.68 9.10 -10.20
C LYS A 57 10.95 8.37 -11.32
N GLU A 58 10.37 7.21 -11.02
CA GLU A 58 9.47 6.54 -11.96
C GLU A 58 8.30 7.46 -12.31
N PHE A 59 7.57 7.97 -11.31
CA PHE A 59 6.40 8.82 -11.55
C PHE A 59 6.73 10.18 -12.18
N GLU A 60 7.95 10.68 -11.98
CA GLU A 60 8.43 11.86 -12.70
C GLU A 60 8.65 11.56 -14.19
N LEU A 61 9.11 10.35 -14.53
CA LEU A 61 9.35 9.93 -15.91
C LEU A 61 8.05 9.54 -16.62
N ASP A 62 7.25 8.67 -16.00
CA ASP A 62 5.97 8.20 -16.49
C ASP A 62 5.05 7.76 -15.33
N ASP A 63 3.86 8.33 -15.25
CA ASP A 63 2.82 7.96 -14.27
C ASP A 63 1.62 7.22 -14.90
N ALA A 64 1.69 6.89 -16.20
CA ALA A 64 0.57 6.31 -16.93
C ALA A 64 0.16 4.94 -16.37
N GLU A 65 1.12 4.03 -16.12
CA GLU A 65 0.81 2.67 -15.65
C GLU A 65 0.25 2.70 -14.22
N ILE A 66 0.82 3.49 -13.32
CA ILE A 66 0.28 3.62 -11.96
C ILE A 66 -1.11 4.26 -11.96
N ARG A 67 -1.35 5.28 -12.81
CA ARG A 67 -2.68 5.88 -12.94
C ARG A 67 -3.68 4.92 -13.56
N LYS A 68 -3.26 4.07 -14.49
CA LYS A 68 -4.10 2.99 -15.04
C LYS A 68 -4.47 1.97 -13.97
N ILE A 69 -3.53 1.59 -13.10
CA ILE A 69 -3.79 0.72 -11.95
C ILE A 69 -4.79 1.38 -10.98
N LEU A 70 -4.59 2.65 -10.64
CA LEU A 70 -5.51 3.40 -9.76
C LEU A 70 -6.92 3.57 -10.36
N ARG A 71 -7.05 3.57 -11.69
CA ARG A 71 -8.32 3.64 -12.41
C ARG A 71 -8.94 2.26 -12.67
N ASP A 72 -8.23 1.16 -12.40
CA ASP A 72 -8.77 -0.18 -12.60
C ASP A 72 -10.03 -0.41 -11.77
N LYS A 73 -11.04 -1.06 -12.37
CA LYS A 73 -12.34 -1.26 -11.74
C LYS A 73 -12.24 -2.03 -10.43
N LYS A 74 -11.34 -3.02 -10.32
CA LYS A 74 -11.15 -3.78 -9.09
C LYS A 74 -10.43 -2.94 -8.05
N TYR A 75 -9.39 -2.21 -8.44
CA TYR A 75 -8.69 -1.31 -7.51
C TYR A 75 -9.63 -0.24 -6.95
N VAL A 76 -10.43 0.41 -7.81
CA VAL A 76 -11.45 1.39 -7.39
C VAL A 76 -12.49 0.76 -6.47
N LYS A 77 -13.00 -0.43 -6.80
CA LYS A 77 -14.00 -1.14 -5.97
C LYS A 77 -13.50 -1.38 -4.54
N TYR A 78 -12.25 -1.80 -4.38
CA TYR A 78 -11.72 -2.25 -3.08
C TYR A 78 -10.98 -1.15 -2.30
N PHE A 79 -10.36 -0.20 -3.00
CA PHE A 79 -9.44 0.79 -2.42
C PHE A 79 -9.75 2.24 -2.82
N GLY A 80 -10.81 2.47 -3.61
CA GLY A 80 -11.27 3.82 -3.95
C GLY A 80 -10.38 4.58 -4.94
N GLY A 81 -9.45 3.92 -5.62
CA GLY A 81 -8.63 4.54 -6.67
C GLY A 81 -7.57 5.52 -6.15
N ARG A 82 -7.17 5.38 -4.88
CA ARG A 82 -6.17 6.25 -4.25
C ARG A 82 -5.23 5.47 -3.33
N PHE A 83 -4.17 6.14 -2.89
CA PHE A 83 -3.34 5.71 -1.78
C PHE A 83 -3.68 6.49 -0.52
N GLU A 84 -3.73 5.78 0.59
CA GLU A 84 -3.81 6.33 1.94
C GLU A 84 -2.41 6.55 2.51
N GLY A 85 -2.33 7.35 3.57
CA GLY A 85 -1.08 7.66 4.27
C GLY A 85 -0.65 9.11 4.15
N GLU A 86 0.50 9.42 4.74
CA GLU A 86 1.01 10.79 4.79
C GLU A 86 1.58 11.27 3.45
N GLU A 87 1.53 12.58 3.26
CA GLU A 87 2.17 13.27 2.15
C GLU A 87 2.89 14.54 2.62
N LEU A 88 3.90 14.95 1.86
CA LEU A 88 4.58 16.21 2.06
C LEU A 88 3.66 17.38 1.68
N LYS A 89 3.81 18.52 2.36
CA LYS A 89 3.07 19.77 2.03
C LYS A 89 3.55 20.45 0.74
N THR A 90 4.74 20.13 0.28
CA THR A 90 5.37 20.68 -0.92
C THR A 90 6.14 19.58 -1.65
N ALA A 91 6.65 19.87 -2.84
CA ALA A 91 7.52 18.98 -3.56
C ALA A 91 8.75 18.58 -2.70
N PRO A 92 9.16 17.30 -2.71
CA PRO A 92 10.45 16.89 -2.16
C PRO A 92 11.61 17.53 -2.92
N LYS A 93 12.78 17.62 -2.28
CA LYS A 93 13.99 18.18 -2.90
C LYS A 93 14.34 17.43 -4.19
N GLY A 94 14.57 18.17 -5.27
CA GLY A 94 14.97 17.62 -6.57
C GLY A 94 13.81 17.15 -7.46
N PHE A 95 12.58 17.58 -7.15
CA PHE A 95 11.38 17.37 -7.98
C PHE A 95 10.71 18.71 -8.24
N ASP A 96 10.15 18.87 -9.44
CA ASP A 96 9.37 20.06 -9.78
C ASP A 96 8.02 20.07 -9.04
N LYS A 97 7.70 21.20 -8.43
CA LYS A 97 6.43 21.41 -7.71
C LYS A 97 5.23 21.54 -8.65
N GLU A 98 5.45 21.89 -9.91
CA GLU A 98 4.38 22.00 -10.92
C GLU A 98 4.27 20.73 -11.78
N HIS A 99 5.02 19.66 -11.45
CA HIS A 99 4.98 18.42 -12.21
C HIS A 99 3.57 17.79 -12.23
N PRO A 100 3.07 17.28 -13.37
CA PRO A 100 1.74 16.66 -13.43
C PRO A 100 1.53 15.53 -12.42
N ALA A 101 2.57 14.75 -12.12
CA ALA A 101 2.57 13.65 -11.17
C ALA A 101 2.85 14.06 -9.71
N ILE A 102 2.81 15.35 -9.38
CA ILE A 102 3.21 15.84 -8.05
C ILE A 102 2.35 15.27 -6.90
N ASP A 103 1.10 14.91 -7.20
CA ASP A 103 0.18 14.23 -6.29
C ASP A 103 0.72 12.87 -5.80
N LEU A 104 1.40 12.14 -6.69
CA LEU A 104 2.05 10.87 -6.38
C LEU A 104 3.44 11.09 -5.77
N ILE A 105 4.21 12.03 -6.31
CA ILE A 105 5.58 12.31 -5.87
C ILE A 105 5.64 12.77 -4.41
N ARG A 106 4.63 13.50 -3.92
CA ARG A 106 4.58 14.01 -2.54
C ARG A 106 4.26 12.94 -1.49
N LYS A 107 3.76 11.76 -1.88
CA LYS A 107 3.44 10.68 -0.95
C LYS A 107 4.69 10.23 -0.18
N LYS A 108 4.52 9.89 1.10
CA LYS A 108 5.57 9.26 1.93
C LYS A 108 5.46 7.74 1.94
N GLY A 109 4.28 7.22 1.64
CA GLY A 109 3.98 5.81 1.48
C GLY A 109 2.86 5.60 0.47
N PHE A 110 2.76 4.38 -0.03
CA PHE A 110 1.80 3.98 -1.06
C PHE A 110 0.98 2.83 -0.51
N ILE A 111 -0.10 3.14 0.21
CA ILE A 111 -0.87 2.18 0.99
C ILE A 111 -2.28 2.10 0.42
N ALA A 112 -2.71 0.90 0.04
CA ALA A 112 -4.09 0.60 -0.27
C ALA A 112 -4.77 0.09 1.01
N VAL A 113 -5.91 0.68 1.39
CA VAL A 113 -6.63 0.31 2.63
C VAL A 113 -8.09 0.02 2.29
N ARG A 114 -8.61 -1.09 2.83
CA ARG A 114 -10.03 -1.44 2.81
C ARG A 114 -10.50 -1.69 4.24
N ASN A 115 -11.49 -0.93 4.68
CA ASN A 115 -12.13 -1.12 5.97
C ASN A 115 -13.25 -2.18 5.89
N PHE A 116 -13.44 -2.92 6.98
CA PHE A 116 -14.50 -3.90 7.15
C PHE A 116 -15.33 -3.56 8.38
N SER A 117 -16.66 -3.67 8.27
CA SER A 117 -17.55 -3.63 9.42
C SER A 117 -17.50 -4.95 10.19
N ASP A 118 -17.91 -4.94 11.47
CA ASP A 118 -18.00 -6.18 12.26
C ASP A 118 -18.94 -7.22 11.60
N LYS A 119 -19.98 -6.75 10.89
CA LYS A 119 -20.86 -7.60 10.09
C LYS A 119 -20.13 -8.29 8.94
N ASP A 120 -19.20 -7.59 8.28
CA ASP A 120 -18.41 -8.16 7.19
C ASP A 120 -17.44 -9.22 7.73
N ILE A 121 -16.81 -8.97 8.87
CA ILE A 121 -15.89 -9.91 9.53
C ILE A 121 -16.61 -11.22 9.92
N LEU A 122 -17.82 -11.11 10.46
CA LEU A 122 -18.62 -12.26 10.90
C LEU A 122 -19.35 -12.97 9.75
N SER A 123 -19.24 -12.47 8.52
CA SER A 123 -19.86 -13.07 7.34
C SER A 123 -19.14 -14.36 6.93
N ALA A 124 -19.91 -15.35 6.45
CA ALA A 124 -19.36 -16.57 5.85
C ALA A 124 -18.46 -16.28 4.62
N ASN A 125 -18.65 -15.13 3.97
CA ASN A 125 -17.86 -14.71 2.81
C ASN A 125 -16.60 -13.91 3.16
N PHE A 126 -16.31 -13.67 4.45
CA PHE A 126 -15.21 -12.78 4.86
C PHE A 126 -13.86 -13.19 4.25
N LEU A 127 -13.51 -14.48 4.33
CA LEU A 127 -12.23 -14.97 3.78
C LEU A 127 -12.14 -14.79 2.26
N LYS A 128 -13.25 -14.95 1.54
CA LYS A 128 -13.31 -14.70 0.10
C LYS A 128 -13.12 -13.21 -0.20
N GLU A 129 -13.74 -12.33 0.58
CA GLU A 129 -13.55 -10.89 0.43
C GLU A 129 -12.11 -10.46 0.71
N VAL A 130 -11.43 -11.06 1.69
CA VAL A 130 -10.00 -10.83 1.95
C VAL A 130 -9.15 -11.27 0.76
N ASP A 131 -9.36 -12.48 0.25
CA ASP A 131 -8.64 -13.02 -0.91
C ASP A 131 -8.85 -12.16 -2.17
N ASP A 132 -10.10 -11.82 -2.50
CA ASP A 132 -10.43 -10.96 -3.64
C ASP A 132 -9.81 -9.56 -3.51
N THR A 133 -9.75 -9.01 -2.29
CA THR A 133 -9.11 -7.72 -2.01
C THR A 133 -7.60 -7.78 -2.28
N TYR A 134 -6.91 -8.82 -1.79
CA TYR A 134 -5.49 -8.98 -2.06
C TYR A 134 -5.18 -9.24 -3.53
N LYS A 135 -6.03 -10.00 -4.23
CA LYS A 135 -5.93 -10.18 -5.69
C LYS A 135 -6.08 -8.87 -6.45
N ALA A 136 -6.96 -7.97 -6.01
CA ALA A 136 -7.11 -6.65 -6.62
C ALA A 136 -5.87 -5.75 -6.42
N LEU A 137 -5.04 -6.04 -5.42
CA LEU A 137 -3.81 -5.31 -5.14
C LEU A 137 -2.60 -5.82 -5.95
N ARG A 138 -2.71 -7.00 -6.58
CA ARG A 138 -1.61 -7.65 -7.31
C ARG A 138 -1.01 -6.79 -8.44
N PRO A 139 -1.79 -6.13 -9.32
CA PRO A 139 -1.21 -5.31 -10.38
C PRO A 139 -0.32 -4.18 -9.85
N PHE A 140 -0.75 -3.52 -8.77
CA PHE A 140 0.05 -2.52 -8.07
C PHE A 140 1.37 -3.10 -7.55
N PHE A 141 1.31 -4.27 -6.93
CA PHE A 141 2.50 -4.94 -6.42
C PHE A 141 3.44 -5.43 -7.50
N ASP A 142 2.93 -5.92 -8.62
CA ASP A 142 3.74 -6.40 -9.74
C ASP A 142 4.46 -5.21 -10.40
N TYR A 143 3.76 -4.09 -10.62
CA TYR A 143 4.36 -2.84 -11.10
C TYR A 143 5.44 -2.29 -10.15
N MET A 144 5.16 -2.20 -8.84
CA MET A 144 6.15 -1.67 -7.90
C MET A 144 7.36 -2.60 -7.74
N SER A 145 7.19 -3.91 -7.93
CA SER A 145 8.34 -4.82 -8.01
C SER A 145 9.22 -4.47 -9.20
N GLU A 146 8.64 -4.37 -10.41
CA GLU A 146 9.37 -4.04 -11.64
C GLU A 146 10.19 -2.75 -11.48
N VAL A 147 9.55 -1.69 -10.96
CA VAL A 147 10.19 -0.40 -10.68
C VAL A 147 11.35 -0.53 -9.69
N LEU A 148 11.21 -1.35 -8.65
CA LEU A 148 12.21 -1.48 -7.59
C LEU A 148 13.27 -2.55 -7.85
N THR A 149 13.10 -3.36 -8.90
CA THR A 149 14.07 -4.35 -9.34
C THR A 149 14.77 -3.96 -10.63
N THR A 150 14.53 -2.76 -11.16
CA THR A 150 15.17 -2.22 -12.36
C THR A 150 15.75 -0.83 -12.13
N ASP A 151 16.82 -0.50 -12.85
CA ASP A 151 17.31 0.88 -12.95
C ASP A 151 16.39 1.74 -13.84
N LEU A 152 16.75 3.02 -14.03
CA LEU A 152 15.97 3.94 -14.84
C LEU A 152 15.96 3.59 -16.35
N ASN A 153 16.85 2.70 -16.79
CA ASN A 153 16.91 2.20 -18.16
C ASN A 153 16.23 0.83 -18.32
N GLY A 154 15.60 0.30 -17.26
CA GLY A 154 14.95 -1.01 -17.26
C GLY A 154 15.92 -2.18 -17.08
N VAL A 155 17.19 -1.95 -16.74
CA VAL A 155 18.16 -3.02 -16.48
C VAL A 155 17.90 -3.61 -15.10
N SER A 156 17.84 -4.94 -15.01
CA SER A 156 17.63 -5.65 -13.75
C SER A 156 18.72 -5.30 -12.72
N LEU A 157 18.31 -5.02 -11.49
CA LEU A 157 19.16 -4.82 -10.31
C LEU A 157 19.31 -6.07 -9.45
N ILE A 158 18.67 -7.15 -9.88
CA ILE A 158 18.65 -8.45 -9.21
C ILE A 158 19.16 -9.51 -10.18
N ASP A 159 19.95 -10.44 -9.65
CA ASP A 159 20.51 -11.59 -10.36
C ASP A 159 19.45 -12.65 -10.72
#